data_AF-A8TPL6-F1
#
_entry.id   AF-A8TPL6-F1
#
_cell.length_a   1.000
_cell.length_b   1.000
_cell.length_c   1.000
_cell.angle_alpha   90.00
_cell.angle_beta   90.00
_cell.angle_gamma   90.00
#
_symmetry.space_group_name_H-M   'P 1'
#
loop_
_entity.id
_entity.type
_entity.pdbx_description
1 polymer ?
#
loop_
_entity_poly.entity_id
_entity_poly.type
_entity_poly.pdbx_seq_one_letter_code
_entity_poly.pdbx_strand_id
1 'polypeptide(L)'
;MLAVLLVVTGTTGPAMAGKLIDAAPQAMREYADQAGYILASVKVCGGDPKEEEYFRGLARDTLVQLGADDDDIGFLDHYMAEAAVTAKPRKRECQDENAVPLTAQLFNHRKSIEKALKAQ
;
A
#
# COMPACT_ATOMS: atom_id res chain seq x y z
N MET A 1 -22.91 47.93 -3.72
CA MET A 1 -21.55 47.39 -3.94
C MET A 1 -20.80 47.47 -2.62
N LEU A 2 -20.59 46.33 -1.95
CA LEU A 2 -19.52 46.15 -0.97
C LEU A 2 -19.19 44.66 -0.96
N ALA A 3 -18.03 44.33 -1.50
CA ALA A 3 -17.47 42.99 -1.51
C ALA A 3 -16.75 42.75 -0.19
N VAL A 4 -16.92 41.56 0.39
CA VAL A 4 -15.88 40.91 1.19
C VAL A 4 -15.92 39.43 0.83
N LEU A 5 -14.98 39.02 -0.03
CA LEU A 5 -14.61 37.63 -0.20
C LEU A 5 -14.06 37.11 1.13
N LEU A 6 -14.69 36.09 1.72
CA LEU A 6 -13.97 35.19 2.61
C LEU A 6 -13.40 34.04 1.78
N VAL A 7 -12.13 34.21 1.45
CA VAL A 7 -11.22 33.15 1.04
C VAL A 7 -11.07 32.20 2.23
N VAL A 8 -11.69 31.02 2.16
CA VAL A 8 -11.23 29.89 2.97
C VAL A 8 -10.17 29.18 2.15
N THR A 9 -8.94 29.62 2.36
CA THR A 9 -7.72 28.85 2.08
C THR A 9 -7.78 27.57 2.92
N GLY A 10 -8.39 26.53 2.35
CA GLY A 10 -8.16 25.15 2.74
C GLY A 10 -6.98 24.59 1.97
N THR A 11 -5.80 25.20 2.07
CA THR A 11 -4.57 24.48 1.73
C THR A 11 -4.36 23.47 2.86
N THR A 12 -5.01 22.31 2.75
CA THR A 12 -4.46 21.10 3.36
C THR A 12 -3.08 20.97 2.73
N GLY A 13 -2.05 21.39 3.47
CA GLY A 13 -0.67 21.18 3.08
C GLY A 13 -0.48 19.70 2.70
N PRO A 14 0.47 19.38 1.82
CA PRO A 14 0.76 18.00 1.53
C PRO A 14 1.02 17.35 2.89
N ALA A 15 0.20 16.35 3.25
CA ALA A 15 0.66 15.34 4.18
C ALA A 15 2.02 14.93 3.61
N MET A 16 3.08 15.14 4.40
CA MET A 16 4.45 14.85 3.96
C MET A 16 4.42 13.45 3.37
N ALA A 17 4.54 13.38 2.05
CA ALA A 17 4.59 12.10 1.39
C ALA A 17 5.97 11.54 1.70
N GLY A 18 6.00 10.31 2.19
CA GLY A 18 7.25 9.61 2.42
C GLY A 18 8.06 9.53 1.13
N LYS A 19 9.37 9.36 1.28
CA LYS A 19 10.32 9.37 0.16
C LYS A 19 9.90 8.40 -0.96
N LEU A 20 9.36 7.23 -0.62
CA LEU A 20 8.93 6.27 -1.64
C LEU A 20 7.64 6.70 -2.34
N ILE A 21 6.69 7.29 -1.62
CA ILE A 21 5.44 7.82 -2.18
C ILE A 21 5.74 8.94 -3.18
N ASP A 22 6.69 9.82 -2.88
CA ASP A 22 7.12 10.86 -3.81
C ASP A 22 7.84 10.29 -5.04
N ALA A 23 8.66 9.26 -4.83
CA ALA A 23 9.42 8.63 -5.90
C ALA A 23 8.55 7.84 -6.88
N ALA A 24 7.57 7.09 -6.36
CA ALA A 24 6.81 6.10 -7.12
C ALA A 24 5.36 5.97 -6.60
N PRO A 25 4.54 7.03 -6.68
CA PRO A 25 3.25 7.09 -5.99
C PRO A 25 2.29 5.98 -6.41
N GLN A 26 2.16 5.74 -7.71
CA GLN A 26 1.29 4.68 -8.23
C GLN A 26 1.81 3.29 -7.87
N ALA A 27 3.12 3.04 -8.01
CA ALA A 27 3.69 1.74 -7.70
C ALA A 27 3.65 1.42 -6.19
N MET A 28 3.78 2.44 -5.33
CA MET A 28 3.59 2.31 -3.88
C MET A 28 2.14 1.94 -3.54
N ARG A 29 1.17 2.61 -4.17
CA ARG A 29 -0.24 2.28 -3.98
C ARG A 29 -0.56 0.86 -4.44
N GLU A 30 -0.13 0.50 -5.64
CA GLU A 30 -0.37 -0.83 -6.19
C GLU A 30 0.34 -1.91 -5.37
N TYR A 31 1.56 -1.66 -4.89
CA TYR A 31 2.26 -2.57 -3.97
C TYR A 31 1.43 -2.81 -2.69
N ALA A 32 0.91 -1.74 -2.07
CA ALA A 32 0.08 -1.85 -0.88
C ALA A 32 -1.24 -2.58 -1.13
N ASP A 33 -1.90 -2.32 -2.25
CA ASP A 33 -3.14 -3.00 -2.60
C ASP A 33 -2.90 -4.51 -2.81
N GLN A 34 -1.84 -4.88 -3.55
CA GLN A 34 -1.49 -6.30 -3.77
C GLN A 34 -1.12 -6.99 -2.45
N ALA A 35 -0.37 -6.33 -1.57
CA ALA A 35 -0.04 -6.88 -0.25
C ALA A 35 -1.30 -7.08 0.61
N GLY A 36 -2.25 -6.14 0.57
CA GLY A 36 -3.54 -6.27 1.22
C GLY A 36 -4.40 -7.40 0.67
N TYR A 37 -4.41 -7.61 -0.64
CA TYR A 37 -5.08 -8.76 -1.27
C TYR A 37 -4.43 -10.09 -0.89
N ILE A 38 -3.10 -10.14 -0.80
CA ILE A 38 -2.39 -11.32 -0.30
C ILE A 38 -2.76 -11.57 1.17
N LEU A 39 -2.79 -10.54 2.03
CA LEU A 39 -3.26 -10.70 3.42
C LEU A 39 -4.67 -11.27 3.51
N ALA A 40 -5.56 -10.88 2.60
CA ALA A 40 -6.86 -11.53 2.49
C ALA A 40 -6.70 -13.03 2.12
N SER A 41 -5.79 -13.42 1.23
CA SER A 41 -5.60 -14.84 0.90
C SER A 41 -4.98 -15.71 2.00
N VAL A 42 -4.22 -15.16 2.96
CA VAL A 42 -3.44 -15.90 4.00
C VAL A 42 -4.26 -16.89 4.86
N LYS A 43 -5.60 -16.86 4.82
CA LYS A 43 -6.44 -18.00 5.31
C LYS A 43 -7.57 -18.45 4.39
N VAL A 44 -7.77 -17.82 3.24
CA VAL A 44 -9.09 -17.64 2.59
C VAL A 44 -9.96 -16.55 3.28
N CYS A 45 -9.36 -15.40 3.59
CA CYS A 45 -9.97 -14.10 3.97
C CYS A 45 -9.88 -13.62 5.45
N GLY A 46 -8.93 -14.14 6.25
CA GLY A 46 -8.56 -13.55 7.56
C GLY A 46 -7.70 -14.49 8.42
N GLY A 47 -6.39 -14.50 8.17
CA GLY A 47 -5.34 -15.35 8.77
C GLY A 47 -5.47 -15.63 10.27
N ASP A 48 -4.75 -16.62 10.80
CA ASP A 48 -4.43 -16.52 12.23
C ASP A 48 -3.73 -15.16 12.43
N PRO A 49 -4.06 -14.39 13.49
CA PRO A 49 -3.46 -13.07 13.70
C PRO A 49 -1.93 -13.06 13.58
N LYS A 50 -1.26 -14.16 13.92
CA LYS A 50 0.20 -14.31 13.79
C LYS A 50 0.69 -14.35 12.34
N GLU A 51 -0.08 -14.97 11.45
CA GLU A 51 0.27 -15.07 10.04
C GLU A 51 0.01 -13.74 9.32
N GLU A 52 -1.07 -13.05 9.70
CA GLU A 52 -1.31 -11.67 9.26
C GLU A 52 -0.18 -10.73 9.72
N GLU A 53 0.19 -10.80 11.00
CA GLU A 53 1.31 -10.03 11.57
C GLU A 53 2.62 -10.32 10.82
N TYR A 54 2.91 -11.59 10.54
CA TYR A 54 4.09 -11.99 9.78
C TYR A 54 4.13 -11.38 8.38
N PHE A 55 3.05 -11.48 7.60
CA PHE A 55 3.03 -10.92 6.25
C PHE A 55 3.04 -9.39 6.22
N ARG A 56 2.39 -8.73 7.18
CA ARG A 56 2.51 -7.27 7.36
C ARG A 56 3.96 -6.88 7.63
N GLY A 57 4.63 -7.60 8.53
CA GLY A 57 6.05 -7.45 8.82
C GLY A 57 6.91 -7.60 7.56
N LEU A 58 6.68 -8.64 6.76
CA LEU A 58 7.42 -8.85 5.51
C LEU A 58 7.23 -7.72 4.49
N ALA A 59 6.00 -7.24 4.30
CA ALA A 59 5.72 -6.15 3.37
C ALA A 59 6.40 -4.85 3.83
N ARG A 60 6.33 -4.55 5.14
CA ARG A 60 7.02 -3.42 5.76
C ARG A 60 8.53 -3.52 5.60
N ASP A 61 9.13 -4.64 6.01
CA ASP A 61 10.58 -4.86 5.95
C ASP A 61 11.11 -4.73 4.51
N THR A 62 10.32 -5.19 3.53
CA THR A 62 10.65 -5.03 2.11
C THR A 62 10.74 -3.56 1.71
N LEU A 63 9.84 -2.70 2.17
CA LEU A 63 9.89 -1.27 1.87
C LEU A 63 10.97 -0.54 2.68
N VAL A 64 11.20 -0.94 3.94
CA VAL A 64 12.32 -0.43 4.76
C VAL A 64 13.66 -0.69 4.08
N GLN A 65 13.85 -1.86 3.47
CA GLN A 65 15.03 -2.16 2.66
C GLN A 65 15.19 -1.24 1.43
N LEU A 66 14.11 -0.66 0.95
CA LEU A 66 14.10 0.34 -0.13
C LEU A 66 14.23 1.79 0.40
N GLY A 67 14.29 1.98 1.71
CA GLY A 67 14.44 3.28 2.35
C GLY A 67 13.12 3.97 2.71
N ALA A 68 12.06 3.20 2.98
CA ALA A 68 10.81 3.72 3.52
C ALA A 68 11.01 4.44 4.86
N ASP A 69 10.32 5.57 5.02
CA ASP A 69 10.16 6.28 6.28
C ASP A 69 8.80 5.99 6.94
N ASP A 70 8.50 6.66 8.06
CA ASP A 70 7.26 6.44 8.81
C ASP A 70 6.00 6.81 8.00
N ASP A 71 6.08 7.79 7.10
CA ASP A 71 4.96 8.19 6.24
C ASP A 71 4.70 7.13 5.16
N ASP A 72 5.76 6.58 4.56
CA ASP A 72 5.69 5.44 3.65
C ASP A 72 5.07 4.20 4.31
N ILE A 73 5.44 3.91 5.58
CA ILE A 73 4.87 2.80 6.34
C ILE A 73 3.42 3.06 6.74
N GLY A 74 3.07 4.29 7.12
CA GLY A 74 1.68 4.67 7.40
C GLY A 74 0.78 4.50 6.18
N PHE A 75 1.26 4.92 5.01
CA PHE A 75 0.60 4.70 3.71
C PHE A 75 0.48 3.21 3.38
N LEU A 76 1.59 2.49 3.55
CA LEU A 76 1.71 1.06 3.83
C LEU A 76 0.43 0.42 4.37
N ASP A 77 0.33 0.56 5.69
CA ASP A 77 -0.62 -0.14 6.54
C ASP A 77 -2.06 0.26 6.23
N HIS A 78 -2.29 1.54 5.94
CA HIS A 78 -3.60 2.06 5.59
C HIS A 78 -4.17 1.35 4.35
N TYR A 79 -3.43 1.34 3.24
CA TYR A 79 -3.94 0.79 1.99
C TYR A 79 -3.95 -0.72 1.95
N MET A 80 -3.00 -1.37 2.62
CA MET A 80 -3.09 -2.82 2.85
C MET A 80 -4.38 -3.18 3.62
N ALA A 81 -4.74 -2.42 4.65
CA ALA A 81 -5.97 -2.66 5.40
C ALA A 81 -7.23 -2.43 4.56
N GLU A 82 -7.29 -1.36 3.77
CA GLU A 82 -8.42 -1.08 2.86
C GLU A 82 -8.60 -2.19 1.81
N ALA A 83 -7.51 -2.59 1.14
CA ALA A 83 -7.53 -3.63 0.12
C ALA A 83 -7.95 -4.99 0.71
N ALA A 84 -7.42 -5.34 1.89
CA ALA A 84 -7.81 -6.56 2.60
C ALA A 84 -9.31 -6.58 2.96
N VAL A 85 -9.87 -5.46 3.44
CA VAL A 85 -11.31 -5.34 3.72
C VAL A 85 -12.15 -5.47 2.45
N THR A 86 -11.72 -4.83 1.36
CA THR A 86 -12.41 -4.84 0.06
C THR A 86 -12.45 -6.23 -0.58
N ALA A 87 -11.40 -7.04 -0.38
CA ALA A 87 -11.32 -8.40 -0.91
C ALA A 87 -12.15 -9.43 -0.12
N LYS A 88 -12.40 -9.22 1.19
CA LYS A 88 -13.14 -10.18 2.05
C LYS A 88 -14.50 -10.67 1.49
N PRO A 89 -15.37 -9.82 0.90
CA PRO A 89 -16.63 -10.27 0.29
C PRO A 89 -16.44 -11.10 -0.99
N ARG A 90 -15.30 -10.98 -1.65
CA ARG A 90 -15.00 -11.56 -2.97
C ARG A 90 -14.41 -12.97 -2.88
N LYS A 91 -14.90 -13.81 -1.96
CA LYS A 91 -14.41 -15.15 -1.56
C LYS A 91 -13.83 -16.09 -2.66
N ARG A 92 -14.07 -15.84 -3.94
CA ARG A 92 -13.47 -16.53 -5.10
C ARG A 92 -12.05 -16.05 -5.45
N GLU A 93 -11.69 -14.81 -5.11
CA GLU A 93 -10.36 -14.23 -5.31
C GLU A 93 -9.35 -14.72 -4.26
N CYS A 94 -9.79 -15.14 -3.07
CA CYS A 94 -8.96 -15.68 -1.98
C CYS A 94 -8.58 -17.18 -2.15
N GLN A 95 -8.42 -17.72 -3.36
CA GLN A 95 -7.95 -19.11 -3.59
C GLN A 95 -6.45 -19.15 -3.92
N ASP A 96 -5.78 -20.27 -3.61
CA ASP A 96 -4.34 -20.49 -3.88
C ASP A 96 -3.94 -20.20 -5.34
N GLU A 97 -4.86 -20.50 -6.27
CA GLU A 97 -4.73 -20.26 -7.71
C GLU A 97 -4.57 -18.76 -8.07
N ASN A 98 -4.99 -17.84 -7.20
CA ASN A 98 -4.81 -16.40 -7.38
C ASN A 98 -3.63 -15.83 -6.59
N ALA A 99 -3.10 -16.56 -5.59
CA ALA A 99 -1.99 -16.08 -4.76
C ALA A 99 -0.68 -15.90 -5.56
N VAL A 100 -0.41 -16.79 -6.52
CA VAL A 100 0.78 -16.72 -7.37
C VAL A 100 0.76 -15.48 -8.28
N PRO A 101 -0.31 -15.18 -9.03
CA PRO A 101 -0.43 -13.93 -9.79
C PRO A 101 -0.31 -12.66 -8.94
N LEU A 102 -0.92 -12.62 -7.75
CA LEU A 102 -0.85 -11.46 -6.84
C LEU A 102 0.59 -11.24 -6.36
N THR A 103 1.28 -12.32 -5.99
CA THR A 103 2.68 -12.27 -5.58
C THR A 103 3.59 -11.78 -6.70
N ALA A 104 3.36 -12.24 -7.94
CA ALA A 104 4.12 -11.76 -9.10
C ALA A 104 3.89 -10.27 -9.36
N GLN A 105 2.65 -9.79 -9.22
CA GLN A 105 2.33 -8.35 -9.32
C GLN A 105 3.03 -7.55 -8.22
N LEU A 106 2.97 -8.01 -6.97
CA LEU A 106 3.66 -7.38 -5.84
C LEU A 106 5.16 -7.19 -6.13
N PHE A 107 5.84 -8.24 -6.64
CA PHE A 107 7.25 -8.15 -7.02
C PHE A 107 7.50 -7.17 -8.18
N ASN A 108 6.57 -7.07 -9.14
CA ASN A 108 6.69 -6.10 -10.23
C ASN A 108 6.57 -4.66 -9.72
N HIS A 109 5.62 -4.37 -8.83
CA HIS A 109 5.50 -3.03 -8.25
C HIS A 109 6.70 -2.67 -7.38
N ARG A 110 7.24 -3.63 -6.61
CA ARG A 110 8.51 -3.45 -5.88
C ARG A 110 9.66 -3.03 -6.83
N LYS A 111 9.80 -3.72 -7.97
CA LYS A 111 10.83 -3.37 -8.97
C LYS A 111 10.61 -1.98 -9.57
N SER A 112 9.35 -1.59 -9.77
CA SER A 112 9.00 -0.23 -10.24
C SER A 112 9.41 0.84 -9.23
N ILE A 113 9.18 0.62 -7.94
CA ILE A 113 9.64 1.50 -6.85
C ILE A 113 11.17 1.58 -6.86
N GLU A 114 11.85 0.44 -6.87
CA GLU A 114 13.32 0.39 -6.88
C GLU A 114 13.92 1.12 -8.10
N LYS A 115 13.31 0.97 -9.28
CA LYS A 115 13.74 1.67 -10.50
C LYS A 115 13.57 3.18 -10.37
N ALA A 116 12.45 3.65 -9.81
CA ALA A 116 12.20 5.07 -9.62
C ALA A 116 13.23 5.70 -8.67
N LEU A 117 13.61 5.00 -7.60
CA LEU A 117 14.64 5.47 -6.66
C LEU A 117 16.03 5.60 -7.29
N LYS A 118 16.39 4.71 -8.23
CA LYS A 118 17.68 4.76 -8.94
C LYS A 118 17.72 5.83 -10.04
N ALA A 119 16.58 6.41 -10.41
CA ALA A 119 16.47 7.44 -11.43
C ALA A 119 16.56 8.87 -10.87
N GLN A 120 16.60 9.02 -9.54
CA GLN A 120 16.82 10.27 -8.81
C GLN A 120 18.31 10.47 -8.52
#